data_AF-A0A842UG70-F1
#
_entry.id   AF-A0A842UG70-F1
#
_cell.length_a   1.000
_cell.length_b   1.000
_cell.length_c   1.000
_cell.angle_alpha   90.00
_cell.angle_beta   90.00
_cell.angle_gamma   90.00
#
_symmetry.space_group_name_H-M   'P 1'
#
loop_
_entity.id
_entity.type
_entity.pdbx_description
1 polymer ?
#
loop_
_entity_poly.entity_id
_entity_poly.type
_entity_poly.pdbx_seq_one_letter_code
_entity_poly.pdbx_strand_id
1 'polypeptide(L)'
;MKVAVLFSGGKDSCYAAYLAKERRDNLVCLVSIFSKNKESYMFHTPSITKVKKQAEVMEIPLIVKETEGLKEKELEDLKNAIKEAKEKY
;
A
#
# COMPACT_ATOMS: atom_id res chain seq x y z
N MET A 1 -1.08 6.13 -17.53
CA MET A 1 -2.38 6.15 -16.80
C MET A 1 -2.12 6.57 -15.34
N LYS A 2 -3.09 7.10 -14.58
CA LYS A 2 -2.89 7.30 -13.12
C LYS A 2 -3.01 5.96 -12.41
N VAL A 3 -2.03 5.62 -11.57
CA VAL A 3 -2.01 4.34 -10.84
C VAL A 3 -1.61 4.54 -9.39
N ALA A 4 -2.17 3.68 -8.53
CA ALA A 4 -1.74 3.51 -7.14
C ALA A 4 -1.16 2.10 -6.97
N VAL A 5 -0.12 1.97 -6.14
CA VAL A 5 0.53 0.67 -5.87
C VAL A 5 0.23 0.23 -4.46
N LEU A 6 -0.27 -1.00 -4.31
CA LEU A 6 -0.35 -1.67 -3.01
C LEU A 6 1.07 -1.94 -2.51
N PHE A 7 1.44 -1.32 -1.40
CA PHE A 7 2.82 -1.20 -0.96
C PHE A 7 3.02 -1.80 0.42
N SER A 8 3.89 -2.81 0.50
CA SER A 8 4.25 -3.49 1.75
C SER A 8 5.66 -3.14 2.22
N GLY A 9 6.45 -2.46 1.39
CA GLY A 9 7.87 -2.20 1.61
C GLY A 9 8.79 -3.37 1.27
N GLY A 10 8.24 -4.55 1.01
CA GLY A 10 8.95 -5.71 0.51
C GLY A 10 9.34 -5.59 -0.97
N LYS A 11 10.25 -6.47 -1.40
CA LYS A 11 10.82 -6.48 -2.76
C LYS A 11 9.75 -6.48 -3.86
N ASP A 12 8.66 -7.23 -3.67
CA ASP A 12 7.65 -7.44 -4.70
C ASP A 12 6.80 -6.18 -4.91
N SER A 13 6.41 -5.50 -3.82
CA SER A 13 5.73 -4.20 -3.92
C SER A 13 6.65 -3.07 -4.41
N CYS A 14 7.93 -3.10 -4.04
CA CYS A 14 8.92 -2.17 -4.59
C CYS A 14 9.09 -2.39 -6.10
N TYR A 15 9.10 -3.64 -6.54
CA TYR A 15 9.18 -3.98 -7.95
C TYR A 15 7.91 -3.58 -8.72
N ALA A 16 6.72 -3.70 -8.12
CA ALA A 16 5.49 -3.19 -8.71
C ALA A 16 5.54 -1.66 -8.92
N ALA A 17 6.05 -0.90 -7.94
CA ALA A 17 6.27 0.53 -8.09
C ALA A 17 7.31 0.86 -9.16
N TYR A 18 8.39 0.09 -9.24
CA TYR A 18 9.39 0.20 -10.31
C TYR A 18 8.76 -0.04 -11.68
N LEU A 19 8.00 -1.12 -11.86
CA LEU A 19 7.34 -1.43 -13.13
C LEU A 19 6.33 -0.35 -13.56
N ALA A 20 5.60 0.24 -12.61
CA ALA A 20 4.72 1.37 -12.90
C ALA A 20 5.51 2.55 -13.48
N LYS A 21 6.67 2.87 -12.89
CA LYS A 21 7.57 3.91 -13.40
C LYS A 21 8.13 3.57 -14.79
N GLU A 22 8.60 2.34 -15.00
CA GLU A 22 9.17 1.90 -16.29
C GLU A 22 8.15 1.96 -17.42
N ARG A 23 6.88 1.64 -17.13
CA ARG A 23 5.77 1.75 -18.08
C ARG A 23 5.34 3.19 -18.36
N ARG A 24 5.99 4.18 -17.72
CA ARG A 24 5.60 5.59 -17.73
C ARG A 24 4.17 5.82 -17.24
N ASP A 25 3.70 4.96 -16.33
CA ASP A 25 2.47 5.25 -15.61
C ASP A 25 2.73 6.37 -14.59
N ASN A 26 1.69 7.18 -14.37
CA ASN A 26 1.72 8.22 -13.36
C ASN A 26 1.40 7.57 -12.01
N LEU A 27 2.43 7.12 -11.30
CA LEU A 27 2.32 6.57 -9.95
C LEU A 27 2.01 7.71 -8.97
N VAL A 28 0.74 7.89 -8.65
CA VAL A 28 0.25 9.04 -7.86
C VAL A 28 0.27 8.82 -6.36
N CYS A 29 0.19 7.57 -5.91
CA CYS A 29 0.34 7.22 -4.49
C CYS A 29 0.66 5.74 -4.26
N LEU A 30 1.14 5.45 -3.05
CA LEU A 30 1.27 4.13 -2.47
C LEU A 30 0.13 3.90 -1.47
N VAL A 31 -0.30 2.65 -1.31
CA VAL A 31 -1.36 2.27 -0.36
C VAL A 31 -0.88 1.11 0.49
N SER A 32 -0.84 1.29 1.81
CA SER A 32 -0.43 0.27 2.78
C SER A 32 -1.54 -0.01 3.80
N ILE A 33 -1.76 -1.28 4.10
CA ILE A 33 -2.66 -1.74 5.16
C ILE A 33 -1.84 -2.27 6.34
N PHE A 34 -2.06 -1.70 7.52
CA PHE A 34 -1.38 -2.05 8.76
C PHE A 34 -2.31 -2.96 9.56
N SER A 35 -2.06 -4.26 9.49
CA SER A 35 -2.82 -5.22 10.28
C SER A 35 -2.32 -5.28 11.71
N LYS A 36 -3.24 -5.19 12.68
CA LYS A 36 -2.95 -5.46 14.10
C LYS A 36 -2.73 -6.95 14.36
N ASN A 37 -3.32 -7.81 13.52
CA ASN A 37 -3.07 -9.25 13.56
C ASN A 37 -1.69 -9.54 12.96
N LYS A 38 -0.70 -9.84 13.82
CA LYS A 38 0.68 -10.16 13.40
C LYS A 38 0.77 -11.38 12.49
N GLU A 39 -0.17 -12.32 12.63
CA GLU A 39 -0.30 -13.54 11.83
C GLU A 39 -1.34 -13.37 10.71
N SER A 40 -1.55 -12.14 10.21
CA SER A 40 -2.44 -11.90 9.07
C SER A 40 -1.96 -12.70 7.86
N TYR A 41 -2.88 -13.47 7.27
CA TYR A 41 -2.62 -14.19 6.03
C TYR A 41 -2.59 -13.28 4.80
N MET A 42 -3.27 -12.13 4.86
CA MET A 42 -3.46 -11.23 3.72
C MET A 42 -2.41 -10.12 3.65
N PHE A 43 -2.02 -9.55 4.79
CA PHE A 43 -1.16 -8.38 4.83
C PHE A 43 0.20 -8.65 5.45
N HIS A 44 1.24 -8.05 4.86
CA HIS A 44 2.57 -8.08 5.42
C HIS A 44 2.64 -7.24 6.69
N THR A 45 2.94 -7.88 7.82
CA THR A 45 3.05 -7.24 9.13
C THR A 45 4.49 -6.89 9.54
N PRO A 46 5.54 -7.68 9.20
CA PRO A 46 6.89 -7.38 9.66
C PRO A 46 7.40 -6.06 9.07
N SER A 47 7.99 -5.21 9.91
CA SER A 47 8.58 -3.94 9.48
C SER A 47 7.66 -3.01 8.68
N ILE A 48 6.33 -3.21 8.70
CA ILE A 48 5.39 -2.47 7.85
C ILE A 48 5.46 -0.95 8.08
N THR A 49 5.87 -0.51 9.27
CA THR A 49 6.07 0.92 9.57
C THR A 49 7.18 1.57 8.75
N LYS A 50 8.15 0.80 8.22
CA LYS A 50 9.25 1.31 7.38
C LYS A 50 8.77 1.85 6.04
N VAL A 51 7.58 1.46 5.58
CA VAL A 51 7.00 1.98 4.33
C VAL A 51 6.85 3.49 4.34
N LYS A 52 6.68 4.12 5.51
CA LYS A 52 6.62 5.58 5.65
C LYS A 52 7.93 6.23 5.20
N LYS A 53 9.07 5.69 5.63
CA LYS A 53 10.38 6.21 5.24
C LYS A 53 10.71 5.90 3.78
N GLN A 54 10.28 4.74 3.28
CA GLN A 54 10.43 4.41 1.86
C GLN A 54 9.64 5.38 0.99
N ALA A 55 8.38 5.66 1.31
CA ALA A 55 7.54 6.62 0.60
C ALA A 55 8.12 8.04 0.62
N GLU A 56 8.65 8.47 1.77
CA GLU A 56 9.35 9.76 1.92
C GLU A 56 10.55 9.86 0.96
N VAL A 57 11.43 8.86 0.93
CA VAL A 57 12.63 8.85 0.07
C VAL A 57 12.26 8.69 -1.42
N MET A 58 11.14 8.02 -1.72
CA MET A 58 10.61 7.91 -3.08
C MET A 58 9.91 9.19 -3.53
N GLU A 59 9.61 10.12 -2.63
CA GLU A 59 8.80 11.33 -2.86
C GLU A 59 7.41 11.00 -3.42
N ILE A 60 6.83 9.88 -2.99
CA ILE A 60 5.49 9.43 -3.41
C ILE A 60 4.55 9.48 -2.21
N PRO A 61 3.35 10.08 -2.36
CA PRO A 61 2.36 10.08 -1.29
C PRO A 61 1.99 8.67 -0.84
N LEU A 62 1.74 8.49 0.45
CA LEU A 62 1.38 7.21 1.05
C LEU A 62 0.06 7.33 1.81
N ILE A 63 -0.89 6.47 1.47
CA ILE A 63 -2.09 6.21 2.26
C ILE A 63 -1.84 5.01 3.17
N VAL A 64 -2.11 5.18 4.46
CA VAL A 64 -2.05 4.09 5.44
C VAL A 64 -3.42 3.90 6.07
N LYS A 65 -3.92 2.67 6.04
CA LYS A 65 -5.10 2.26 6.81
C LYS A 65 -4.75 1.16 7.80
N GLU A 66 -5.39 1.16 8.95
CA GLU A 66 -5.29 0.07 9.91
C GLU A 66 -6.43 -0.93 9.69
N THR A 67 -6.17 -2.20 9.98
CA THR A 67 -7.19 -3.26 10.04
C THR A 67 -6.97 -4.14 11.27
N GLU A 68 -8.05 -4.70 11.80
CA GLU A 68 -7.98 -5.72 12.85
C GLU A 68 -7.46 -7.06 12.30
N GLY A 69 -7.38 -7.23 10.97
CA GLY A 69 -6.89 -8.46 10.33
C GLY A 69 -7.83 -9.65 10.54
N LEU A 70 -9.12 -9.35 10.65
CA LEU A 70 -10.18 -10.35 10.68
C LEU A 70 -10.47 -10.79 9.24
N LYS A 71 -10.35 -12.09 9.01
CA LYS A 71 -10.59 -12.72 7.70
C LYS A 71 -11.92 -12.23 7.10
N GLU A 72 -11.92 -11.95 5.80
CA GLU A 72 -13.01 -11.33 5.01
C GLU A 72 -13.27 -9.84 5.30
N LYS A 73 -13.26 -9.40 6.56
CA LYS A 73 -13.46 -7.96 6.89
C LYS A 73 -12.29 -7.10 6.40
N GLU A 74 -11.09 -7.66 6.42
CA GLU A 74 -9.87 -6.99 6.00
C GLU A 74 -9.87 -6.60 4.50
N LEU A 75 -10.70 -7.25 3.68
CA LEU A 75 -10.91 -6.89 2.27
C LEU A 75 -11.74 -5.61 2.12
N GLU A 76 -12.70 -5.35 3.01
CA GLU A 76 -13.47 -4.11 2.99
C GLU A 76 -12.58 -2.93 3.42
N ASP A 77 -11.66 -3.15 4.37
CA ASP A 77 -10.66 -2.14 4.77
C ASP A 77 -9.74 -1.77 3.59
N LEU A 78 -9.27 -2.78 2.83
CA LEU A 78 -8.48 -2.56 1.62
C LEU A 78 -9.27 -1.79 0.55
N LYS A 79 -10.53 -2.17 0.32
CA LYS A 79 -11.42 -1.49 -0.63
C LYS A 79 -11.62 -0.03 -0.26
N ASN A 80 -11.80 0.27 1.02
CA ASN A 80 -11.91 1.64 1.52
C ASN A 80 -10.61 2.43 1.29
N ALA A 81 -9.44 1.80 1.51
CA ALA A 81 -8.15 2.44 1.23
C ALA A 81 -7.97 2.76 -0.26
N ILE A 82 -8.37 1.85 -1.15
CA ILE A 82 -8.33 2.06 -2.61
C ILE A 82 -9.30 3.17 -3.02
N LYS A 83 -10.49 3.21 -2.41
CA LYS A 83 -11.47 4.27 -2.67
C LYS A 83 -10.93 5.65 -2.27
N GLU A 84 -10.31 5.75 -1.09
CA GLU A 84 -9.64 6.99 -0.65
C GLU A 84 -8.53 7.41 -1.62
N ALA A 85 -7.70 6.46 -2.08
CA ALA A 85 -6.66 6.73 -3.06
C ALA A 85 -7.21 7.33 -4.35
N LYS A 86 -8.33 6.77 -4.85
CA LYS A 86 -9.01 7.25 -6.06
C LYS A 86 -9.65 8.62 -5.88
N GLU A 87 -10.17 8.93 -4.70
CA GLU A 87 -10.81 10.22 -4.43
C GLU A 87 -9.78 11.33 -4.24
N LYS A 88 -8.61 11.01 -3.68
CA LYS A 88 -7.56 11.99 -3.35
C LYS A 88 -6.57 12.27 -4.48
N TYR A 89 -6.35 11.32 -5.40
CA TYR A 89 -5.28 11.38 -6.42
C TYR A 89 -5.77 11.03 -7.83
#